data_AF-A0A3R5ZQW0-F1
#
_entry.id   AF-A0A3R5ZQW0-F1
#
_cell.length_a   1.000
_cell.length_b   1.000
_cell.length_c   1.000
_cell.angle_alpha   90.00
_cell.angle_beta   90.00
_cell.angle_gamma   90.00
#
_symmetry.space_group_name_H-M   'P 1'
#
loop_
_entity.id
_entity.type
_entity.pdbx_description
1 polymer ?
#
loop_
_entity_poly.entity_id
_entity_poly.type
_entity_poly.pdbx_seq_one_letter_code
_entity_poly.pdbx_strand_id
1 'polypeptide(L)'
;MAKAVLVMDMPHDCPMCKFLDLDERCHAVDVENPWSTDPEKAKPDWCPLRELPKKMEVCGKYPQPDRIEPSYKAGWNACLDKILK
;
A
#
# COMPACT_ATOMS: atom_id res chain seq x y z
N MET A 1 2.98 -11.75 9.60
CA MET A 1 2.18 -11.82 8.35
C MET A 1 2.71 -10.78 7.39
N ALA A 2 2.65 -11.03 6.08
CA ALA A 2 2.99 -10.01 5.09
C ALA A 2 1.95 -8.88 5.16
N LYS A 3 2.39 -7.62 5.11
CA LYS A 3 1.52 -6.46 4.98
C LYS A 3 1.46 -6.05 3.50
N ALA A 4 0.39 -5.36 3.11
CA ALA A 4 0.20 -4.86 1.76
C ALA A 4 -0.17 -3.37 1.77
N VAL A 5 0.07 -2.69 0.65
CA VAL A 5 -0.39 -1.33 0.40
C VAL A 5 -1.55 -1.39 -0.59
N LEU A 6 -2.65 -0.72 -0.28
CA LEU A 6 -3.77 -0.54 -1.20
C LEU A 6 -3.50 0.70 -2.06
N VAL A 7 -3.30 0.51 -3.37
CA VAL A 7 -3.09 1.62 -4.32
C VAL A 7 -4.37 1.82 -5.12
N MET A 8 -5.04 2.93 -4.85
CA MET A 8 -6.30 3.32 -5.51
C MET A 8 -6.45 4.83 -5.55
N ASP A 9 -7.30 5.33 -6.45
CA ASP A 9 -7.75 6.71 -6.38
C ASP A 9 -8.56 6.92 -5.10
N MET A 10 -8.30 8.03 -4.40
CA MET A 10 -9.02 8.37 -3.18
C MET A 10 -10.48 8.70 -3.52
N PRO A 11 -11.47 7.99 -2.95
CA PRO A 11 -12.87 8.31 -3.19
C PRO A 11 -13.23 9.60 -2.42
N HIS A 12 -14.16 10.38 -2.97
CA HIS A 12 -14.64 11.59 -2.28
C HIS A 12 -15.49 11.25 -1.05
N ASP A 13 -16.26 10.16 -1.09
CA ASP A 13 -17.08 9.63 0.01
C ASP A 13 -17.01 8.09 0.07
N CYS A 14 -17.32 7.50 1.23
CA CYS A 14 -17.33 6.04 1.41
C CYS A 14 -18.18 5.27 0.37
N PRO A 15 -19.41 5.72 0.00
CA PRO A 15 -20.22 5.03 -1.01
C PRO A 15 -19.63 5.04 -2.42
N MET A 16 -18.66 5.92 -2.69
CA MET A 16 -17.94 5.96 -3.97
C MET A 16 -16.68 5.09 -3.97
N CYS A 17 -16.38 4.40 -2.86
CA CYS A 17 -15.30 3.44 -2.81
C CYS A 17 -15.64 2.23 -3.71
N LYS A 18 -14.87 2.04 -4.78
CA LYS A 18 -15.06 0.94 -5.76
C LYS A 18 -14.94 -0.47 -5.15
N PHE A 19 -14.42 -0.57 -3.93
CA PHE A 19 -14.24 -1.85 -3.22
C PHE A 19 -15.32 -2.09 -2.16
N LEU A 20 -16.21 -1.12 -1.91
CA LEU A 20 -17.29 -1.26 -0.95
C LEU A 20 -18.52 -1.85 -1.64
N ASP A 21 -18.90 -3.07 -1.28
CA ASP A 21 -20.15 -3.68 -1.73
C ASP A 21 -21.35 -3.19 -0.89
N LEU A 22 -22.57 -3.48 -1.34
CA LEU A 22 -23.84 -3.16 -0.67
C LEU A 22 -23.94 -3.73 0.76
N ASP A 23 -23.23 -4.83 1.03
CA ASP A 23 -23.12 -5.45 2.35
C ASP A 23 -22.00 -4.83 3.22
N GLU A 24 -21.45 -3.67 2.81
CA GLU A 24 -20.30 -2.99 3.42
C GLU A 24 -19.02 -3.86 3.51
N ARG A 25 -18.98 -4.95 2.74
CA ARG A 25 -17.83 -5.82 2.65
C ARG A 25 -16.85 -5.28 1.62
N CYS A 26 -15.57 -5.27 1.99
CA CYS A 26 -14.49 -4.86 1.11
C CYS A 26 -14.06 -6.05 0.24
N HIS A 27 -14.56 -6.13 -0.99
CA HIS A 27 -14.14 -7.14 -1.96
C HIS A 27 -13.32 -6.49 -3.08
N ALA A 28 -12.19 -7.09 -3.41
CA ALA A 28 -11.57 -6.81 -4.70
C ALA A 28 -12.45 -7.48 -5.76
N VAL A 29 -13.37 -6.72 -6.33
CA VAL A 29 -14.20 -7.14 -7.47
C VAL A 29 -13.74 -6.40 -8.72
N ASP A 30 -13.70 -7.11 -9.85
CA ASP A 30 -13.49 -6.46 -11.14
C ASP A 30 -14.65 -5.50 -11.39
N VAL A 31 -14.34 -4.22 -11.61
CA VAL A 31 -15.34 -3.15 -11.79
C VAL A 31 -16.15 -3.36 -13.06
N GLU A 32 -15.56 -3.98 -14.10
CA GLU A 32 -16.23 -4.25 -15.37
C GLU A 32 -17.02 -5.56 -15.32
N ASN A 33 -16.61 -6.52 -14.48
CA ASN A 33 -17.32 -7.78 -14.31
C ASN A 33 -17.27 -8.33 -12.87
N PRO A 34 -18.10 -7.80 -11.95
CA PRO A 34 -18.06 -8.18 -10.54
C PRO A 34 -18.27 -9.68 -10.29
N TRP A 35 -19.01 -10.34 -11.17
CA TRP A 35 -19.31 -11.79 -11.11
C TRP A 35 -18.16 -12.68 -11.61
N SER A 36 -17.14 -12.11 -12.26
CA SER A 36 -15.97 -12.88 -12.73
C SER A 36 -14.97 -13.18 -11.63
N THR A 37 -15.02 -12.43 -10.53
CA THR A 37 -14.02 -12.57 -9.47
C THR A 37 -14.45 -13.68 -8.53
N ASP A 38 -13.94 -14.88 -8.78
CA ASP A 38 -14.13 -16.03 -7.90
C ASP A 38 -13.28 -15.83 -6.63
N PRO A 39 -13.89 -15.60 -5.45
CA PRO A 39 -13.16 -15.33 -4.22
C PRO A 39 -12.34 -16.54 -3.72
N GLU A 40 -12.59 -17.75 -4.25
CA GLU A 40 -11.80 -18.95 -3.94
C GLU A 40 -10.57 -19.12 -4.84
N LYS A 41 -10.42 -18.29 -5.88
CA LYS A 41 -9.26 -18.31 -6.79
C LYS A 41 -8.11 -17.41 -6.32
N ALA A 42 -6.93 -17.65 -6.88
CA ALA A 42 -5.72 -16.87 -6.60
C ALA A 42 -5.92 -15.37 -6.86
N LYS A 43 -5.16 -14.53 -6.15
CA LYS A 43 -5.17 -13.07 -6.28
C LYS A 43 -5.04 -12.68 -7.78
N PRO A 44 -6.02 -11.93 -8.35
CA PRO A 44 -5.97 -11.54 -9.75
C PRO A 44 -4.89 -10.49 -10.01
N ASP A 45 -4.38 -10.45 -11.24
CA ASP A 45 -3.28 -9.54 -11.63
C ASP A 45 -3.65 -8.05 -11.54
N TRP A 46 -4.92 -7.72 -11.72
CA TRP A 46 -5.44 -6.36 -11.58
C TRP A 46 -5.64 -5.92 -10.12
N CYS A 47 -5.47 -6.81 -9.14
CA CYS A 47 -5.71 -6.50 -7.74
C CYS A 47 -4.86 -5.29 -7.29
N PRO A 48 -5.48 -4.25 -6.68
CA PRO A 48 -4.81 -3.01 -6.29
C PRO A 48 -3.83 -3.18 -5.12
N LEU A 49 -3.85 -4.33 -4.45
CA LEU A 49 -2.92 -4.63 -3.37
C LEU A 49 -1.51 -4.86 -3.91
N ARG A 50 -0.56 -4.08 -3.43
CA ARG A 50 0.87 -4.21 -3.76
C ARG A 50 1.66 -4.61 -2.51
N GLU A 51 2.80 -5.26 -2.73
CA GLU A 51 3.76 -5.49 -1.65
C GLU A 51 4.26 -4.14 -1.10
N LEU A 52 4.62 -4.10 0.18
CA LEU A 52 5.29 -2.92 0.71
C LEU A 52 6.61 -2.69 -0.05
N PRO A 53 6.99 -1.43 -0.29
CA PRO A 53 8.31 -1.12 -0.77
C PRO A 53 9.40 -1.72 0.11
N LYS A 54 10.52 -2.10 -0.50
CA LYS A 54 11.67 -2.63 0.24
C LYS A 54 12.38 -1.52 1.03
N LYS A 55 13.01 -1.92 2.14
CA LYS A 55 13.95 -1.05 2.86
C LYS A 55 15.11 -0.69 1.93
N MET A 56 15.56 0.55 2.04
CA MET A 56 16.72 1.03 1.31
C MET A 56 17.98 0.83 2.13
N GLU A 57 19.09 0.48 1.48
CA GLU A 57 20.39 0.42 2.14
C GLU A 57 20.83 1.82 2.55
N VAL A 58 21.08 2.02 3.85
CA VAL A 58 21.49 3.32 4.40
C VAL A 58 22.98 3.53 4.14
N CYS A 59 23.31 4.37 3.16
CA CYS A 59 24.68 4.69 2.79
C CYS A 59 25.04 6.09 3.32
N GLY A 60 26.00 6.15 4.25
CA GLY A 60 26.63 7.40 4.69
C GLY A 60 25.76 8.35 5.53
N LYS A 61 26.39 9.41 6.01
CA LYS A 61 25.74 10.58 6.61
C LYS A 61 26.02 11.80 5.73
N TYR A 62 25.06 12.71 5.61
CA TYR A 62 25.16 13.84 4.71
C TYR A 62 25.32 15.14 5.52
N PRO A 63 26.32 15.98 5.19
CA PRO A 63 26.44 17.29 5.79
C PRO A 63 25.25 18.16 5.33
N GLN A 64 24.48 18.64 6.30
CA GLN A 64 23.52 19.73 6.14
C GLN A 64 24.12 21.00 6.77
N PRO A 65 23.61 22.20 6.43
CA PRO A 65 24.18 23.47 6.89
C PRO A 65 24.42 23.55 8.40
N ASP A 66 23.55 22.92 9.19
CA ASP A 66 23.56 23.05 10.66
C ASP A 66 23.96 21.76 11.39
N ARG A 67 24.08 20.63 10.68
CA ARG A 67 24.30 19.30 11.28
C ARG A 67 24.61 18.23 10.24
N ILE A 68 25.16 17.10 10.69
CA ILE A 68 25.31 15.90 9.86
C ILE A 68 24.08 15.02 10.08
N GLU A 69 23.19 14.94 9.10
CA GLU A 69 21.98 14.12 9.20
C GLU A 69 22.18 12.71 8.61
N PRO A 70 21.42 11.71 9.12
CA PRO A 70 21.28 10.44 8.44
C PRO A 70 20.70 10.64 7.03
N SER A 71 21.07 9.78 6.09
CA SER A 71 20.43 9.74 4.77
C SER A 71 18.89 9.69 4.90
N TYR A 72 18.16 10.34 3.98
CA TYR A 72 16.68 10.26 3.92
C TYR A 72 16.15 8.81 3.96
N LYS A 73 16.97 7.87 3.49
CA LYS A 73 16.74 6.42 3.56
C LYS A 73 16.49 5.91 4.98
N ALA A 74 17.10 6.52 5.99
CA ALA A 74 16.86 6.20 7.39
C ALA A 74 15.42 6.55 7.81
N GLY A 75 14.93 7.72 7.41
CA GLY A 75 13.53 8.13 7.64
C GLY A 75 12.53 7.24 6.89
N TRP A 76 12.84 6.89 5.64
CA TRP A 76 12.05 5.93 4.85
C TRP A 76 11.92 4.57 5.55
N ASN A 77 13.05 3.99 5.98
CA ASN A 77 13.05 2.70 6.68
C ASN A 77 12.30 2.78 8.02
N ALA A 78 12.45 3.88 8.76
CA ALA A 78 11.72 4.10 10.01
C ALA A 78 10.19 4.19 9.79
N CYS A 79 9.75 4.77 8.67
CA CYS A 79 8.34 4.76 8.27
C CYS A 79 7.85 3.34 8.00
N LEU A 80 8.59 2.57 7.20
CA LEU A 80 8.27 1.16 6.93
C LEU A 80 8.22 0.32 8.22
N ASP A 81 9.13 0.56 9.17
CA ASP A 81 9.13 -0.13 10.47
C ASP A 81 7.87 0.14 11.28
N LYS A 82 7.32 1.36 11.22
CA LYS A 82 6.04 1.65 11.89
C LYS A 82 4.86 0.95 11.22
N ILE A 83 4.89 0.82 9.90
CA ILE A 83 3.84 0.09 9.17
C ILE A 83 3.95 -1.40 9.46
N LEU A 84 5.16 -1.96 9.53
CA LEU A 84 5.41 -3.40 9.71
C LEU A 84 5.22 -3.92 11.14
N LYS A 85 5.23 -3.05 12.16
CA LYS A 85 4.86 -3.38 13.55
C LYS A 85 3.44 -3.91 13.65
#